data_AF-A0A951J4H6-F1
#
_entry.id   AF-A0A951J4H6-F1
#
_cell.length_a   1.000
_cell.length_b   1.000
_cell.length_c   1.000
_cell.angle_alpha   90.00
_cell.angle_beta   90.00
_cell.angle_gamma   90.00
#
_symmetry.space_group_name_H-M   'P 1'
#
loop_
_entity.id
_entity.type
_entity.pdbx_description
1 polymer ?
#
loop_
_entity_poly.entity_id
_entity_poly.type
_entity_poly.pdbx_seq_one_letter_code
_entity_poly.pdbx_strand_id
1 'polypeptide(L)'
;DDGRIRTTGAPAELRILDGVTSFEPAGPSIAWHEVAVERFYLDPELQRPFTGVIYPGRGAAQAEDGTLLRSRYGEAVESGAPLTMLGFQRGLPGTAGRYIVILSVLLFAVSTAIAWSYYGDRCANYLFGARAILPYKIAFVAMHFIGAIVPLAVVWGLGDVFLAIVIIPNLIALLLLSGQVKEMTESYFERRPWIENREVHRRIQEEKRRGRRR
;
A
#
# COMPACT_ATOMS: atom_id res chain seq x y z
N ASP A 1 -16.23 26.21 1.51
CA ASP A 1 -14.87 25.67 1.32
C ASP A 1 -14.82 24.20 1.69
N ASP A 2 -14.95 23.31 0.70
CA ASP A 2 -14.98 21.84 0.91
C ASP A 2 -13.59 21.18 0.76
N GLY A 3 -12.51 21.95 0.59
CA GLY A 3 -11.12 21.43 0.52
C GLY A 3 -10.83 20.41 -0.61
N ARG A 4 -11.83 20.04 -1.41
CA ARG A 4 -11.73 19.08 -2.49
C ARG A 4 -11.14 19.75 -3.73
N ILE A 5 -9.96 19.28 -4.15
CA ILE A 5 -9.35 19.62 -5.43
C ILE A 5 -10.27 19.09 -6.54
N ARG A 6 -10.87 19.99 -7.31
CA ARG A 6 -11.67 19.62 -8.50
C ARG A 6 -10.76 19.60 -9.71
N THR A 7 -10.58 18.43 -10.31
CA THR A 7 -9.86 18.29 -11.57
C THR A 7 -10.68 18.96 -12.68
N THR A 8 -10.25 20.14 -13.11
CA THR A 8 -10.80 20.83 -14.29
C THR A 8 -9.91 20.54 -15.50
N GLY A 9 -10.41 20.79 -16.72
CA GLY A 9 -9.57 20.69 -17.92
C GLY A 9 -8.35 21.58 -17.79
N ALA A 10 -7.17 21.06 -18.15
CA ALA A 10 -5.92 21.80 -18.01
C ALA A 10 -6.00 23.15 -18.75
N PRO A 11 -5.70 24.29 -18.09
CA PRO A 11 -5.69 25.58 -18.74
C PRO A 11 -4.64 25.59 -19.86
N ALA A 12 -4.90 26.39 -20.90
CA ALA A 12 -3.96 26.51 -22.03
C ALA A 12 -2.59 27.02 -21.58
N GLU A 13 -2.59 27.92 -20.60
CA GLU A 13 -1.41 28.59 -20.05
C GLU A 13 -1.57 28.74 -18.54
N LEU A 14 -0.46 28.55 -17.82
CA LEU A 14 -0.37 28.74 -16.39
C LEU A 14 0.79 29.69 -16.09
N ARG A 15 0.49 30.90 -15.62
CA ARG A 15 1.51 31.89 -15.33
C ARG A 15 2.10 31.63 -13.94
N ILE A 16 3.42 31.62 -13.87
CA ILE A 16 4.18 31.42 -12.64
C ILE A 16 5.01 32.66 -12.37
N LEU A 17 4.95 33.16 -11.14
CA LEU A 17 5.73 34.29 -10.67
C LEU A 17 6.36 33.90 -9.34
N ASP A 18 7.67 34.07 -9.25
CA ASP A 18 8.50 33.65 -8.11
C ASP A 18 8.21 32.19 -7.69
N GLY A 19 8.00 31.33 -8.69
CA GLY A 19 7.74 29.91 -8.53
C GLY A 19 6.30 29.56 -8.17
N VAL A 20 5.41 30.50 -7.88
CA VAL A 20 4.02 30.24 -7.45
C VAL A 20 3.04 30.29 -8.63
N THR A 21 2.11 29.34 -8.68
CA THR A 21 1.16 29.12 -9.80
C THR A 21 -0.10 30.00 -9.77
N SER A 22 -0.47 30.51 -8.60
CA SER A 22 -1.67 31.34 -8.42
C SER A 22 -1.46 32.38 -7.32
N PHE A 23 -1.87 33.62 -7.59
CA PHE A 23 -1.99 34.68 -6.58
C PHE A 23 -3.32 34.65 -5.83
N GLU A 24 -4.24 33.78 -6.25
CA GLU A 24 -5.55 33.57 -5.63
C GLU A 24 -5.58 32.24 -4.85
N PRO A 25 -6.20 32.19 -3.65
CA PRO A 25 -6.27 30.99 -2.81
C PRO A 25 -6.90 29.73 -3.45
N ALA A 26 -7.58 29.86 -4.59
CA ALA A 26 -8.28 28.78 -5.29
C ALA A 26 -8.00 28.74 -6.80
N GLY A 27 -6.90 29.36 -7.26
CA GLY A 27 -6.52 29.34 -8.67
C GLY A 27 -5.96 27.99 -9.13
N PRO A 28 -5.83 27.79 -10.45
CA PRO A 28 -5.31 26.55 -11.01
C PRO A 28 -3.86 26.32 -10.55
N SER A 29 -3.58 25.10 -10.10
CA SER A 29 -2.24 24.66 -9.72
C SER A 29 -1.86 23.38 -10.46
N ILE A 30 -0.57 23.11 -10.56
CA ILE A 30 -0.06 21.85 -11.08
C ILE A 30 0.09 20.90 -9.90
N ALA A 31 -0.47 19.70 -10.02
CA ALA A 31 -0.35 18.66 -9.01
C ALA A 31 0.60 17.54 -9.46
N TRP A 32 1.34 16.99 -8.50
CA TRP A 32 2.13 15.77 -8.64
C TRP A 32 1.62 14.75 -7.61
N HIS A 33 1.32 13.52 -8.05
CA HIS A 33 0.67 12.50 -7.21
C HIS A 33 -0.56 13.03 -6.42
N GLU A 34 -1.43 13.80 -7.09
CA GLU A 34 -2.64 14.40 -6.51
C GLU A 34 -2.40 15.47 -5.42
N VAL A 35 -1.15 15.86 -5.19
CA VAL A 35 -0.78 16.97 -4.30
C VAL A 35 -0.30 18.16 -5.12
N ALA A 36 -0.80 19.36 -4.80
CA ALA A 36 -0.37 20.58 -5.48
C ALA A 36 1.13 20.83 -5.25
N VAL A 37 1.86 21.11 -6.33
CA VAL A 37 3.24 21.58 -6.25
C VAL A 37 3.17 23.08 -5.95
N GLU A 38 3.60 23.46 -4.75
CA GLU A 38 3.48 24.83 -4.25
C GLU A 38 4.40 25.80 -5.01
N ARG A 39 5.62 25.33 -5.34
CA ARG A 39 6.65 26.20 -5.93
C ARG A 39 7.54 25.49 -6.95
N PHE A 40 7.84 26.20 -8.03
CA PHE A 40 8.71 25.78 -9.14
C PHE A 40 10.03 26.54 -9.16
N TYR A 41 11.10 25.85 -9.56
CA TYR A 41 12.49 26.30 -9.58
C TYR A 41 13.20 25.94 -10.89
N LEU A 42 14.24 26.70 -11.20
CA LEU A 42 15.10 26.50 -12.38
C LEU A 42 16.27 25.53 -12.12
N ASP A 43 16.62 25.32 -10.86
CA ASP A 43 17.75 24.52 -10.42
C ASP A 43 17.33 23.38 -9.47
N PRO A 44 18.09 22.28 -9.45
CA PRO A 44 17.82 21.15 -8.55
C PRO A 44 18.09 21.48 -7.07
N GLU A 45 18.79 22.58 -6.77
CA GLU A 45 19.07 23.03 -5.40
C GLU A 45 17.94 23.88 -4.81
N LEU A 46 16.87 24.12 -5.58
CA LEU A 46 15.68 24.88 -5.19
C LEU A 46 16.00 26.33 -4.75
N GLN A 47 17.00 26.96 -5.36
CA GLN A 47 17.44 28.32 -4.99
C GLN A 47 16.85 29.41 -5.89
N ARG A 48 16.63 29.12 -7.17
CA ARG A 48 16.22 30.09 -8.19
C ARG A 48 14.77 29.82 -8.59
N PRO A 49 13.80 30.56 -8.03
CA PRO A 49 12.41 30.36 -8.37
C PRO A 49 12.17 30.62 -9.86
N PHE A 50 11.25 29.85 -10.45
CA PHE A 50 10.88 29.99 -11.84
C PHE A 50 9.84 31.09 -12.02
N THR A 51 10.09 32.03 -12.92
CA THR A 51 9.11 33.03 -13.38
C THR A 51 8.91 32.89 -14.88
N GLY A 52 7.65 32.77 -15.32
CA GLY A 52 7.31 32.53 -16.72
C GLY A 52 5.92 31.92 -16.92
N VAL A 53 5.72 31.22 -18.04
CA VAL A 53 4.46 30.57 -18.40
C VAL A 53 4.69 29.08 -18.65
N ILE A 54 3.89 28.23 -18.01
CA ILE A 54 3.82 26.80 -18.30
C ILE A 54 2.66 26.56 -19.28
N TYR A 55 2.91 25.75 -20.29
CA TYR A 55 1.92 25.31 -21.29
C TYR A 55 1.66 23.81 -21.08
N PRO A 56 0.69 23.41 -20.23
CA PRO A 56 0.48 22.02 -19.85
C PRO A 56 0.23 21.11 -21.06
N GLY A 57 -0.60 21.57 -22.02
CA GLY A 57 -0.93 20.81 -23.23
C GLY A 57 0.23 20.62 -24.21
N ARG A 58 1.33 21.38 -24.07
CA ARG A 58 2.55 21.25 -24.90
C ARG A 58 3.71 20.60 -24.16
N GLY A 59 3.60 20.36 -22.86
CA GLY A 59 4.72 19.90 -22.03
C GLY A 59 5.93 20.84 -22.07
N ALA A 60 5.68 22.15 -22.24
CA ALA A 60 6.72 23.15 -22.41
C ALA A 60 6.50 24.31 -21.43
N ALA A 61 7.58 24.96 -21.01
CA ALA A 61 7.51 26.13 -20.17
C ALA A 61 8.49 27.18 -20.65
N GLN A 62 8.03 28.42 -20.76
CA GLN A 62 8.78 29.56 -21.26
C GLN A 62 9.13 30.49 -20.09
N ALA A 63 10.41 30.83 -19.93
CA ALA A 63 10.84 31.85 -18.98
C ALA A 63 10.50 33.26 -19.48
N GLU A 64 10.57 34.25 -18.58
CA GLU A 64 10.26 35.65 -18.89
C GLU A 64 11.15 36.25 -19.99
N ASP A 65 12.37 35.73 -20.14
CA ASP A 65 13.33 36.06 -21.20
C ASP A 65 12.99 35.43 -22.56
N GLY A 66 11.89 34.68 -22.65
CA GLY A 66 11.46 33.96 -23.85
C GLY A 66 12.08 32.58 -24.02
N THR A 67 12.98 32.14 -23.13
CA THR A 67 13.68 30.85 -23.22
C THR A 67 12.71 29.69 -23.01
N LEU A 68 12.65 28.78 -23.98
CA LEU A 68 11.93 27.51 -23.85
C LEU A 68 12.77 26.52 -23.03
N LEU A 69 12.25 26.12 -21.89
CA LEU A 69 12.94 25.26 -20.95
C LEU A 69 12.16 23.96 -20.80
N ARG A 70 12.86 22.83 -20.96
CA ARG A 70 12.30 21.47 -20.97
C ARG A 70 12.16 20.82 -19.59
N SER A 71 12.85 21.33 -18.57
CA SER A 71 12.84 20.78 -17.21
C SER A 71 12.54 21.88 -16.20
N ARG A 72 11.81 21.55 -15.13
CA ARG A 72 11.61 22.36 -13.93
C ARG A 72 11.75 21.47 -12.71
N TYR A 73 12.21 22.08 -11.62
CA TYR A 73 12.30 21.43 -10.32
C TYR A 73 11.21 22.00 -9.42
N GLY A 74 10.73 21.22 -8.47
CA GLY A 74 9.73 21.64 -7.51
C GLY A 74 9.69 20.65 -6.36
N GLU A 75 9.16 21.08 -5.22
CA GLU A 75 8.90 20.15 -4.12
C GLU A 75 7.70 19.28 -4.48
N ALA A 76 7.98 18.20 -5.22
CA ALA A 76 7.00 17.17 -5.52
C ALA A 76 6.90 16.23 -4.33
N VAL A 77 5.68 16.03 -3.83
CA VAL A 77 5.43 15.07 -2.76
C VAL A 77 5.57 13.66 -3.32
N GLU A 78 6.58 12.93 -2.84
CA GLU A 78 6.70 11.50 -3.06
C GLU A 78 5.61 10.77 -2.25
N SER A 79 5.04 9.70 -2.79
CA SER A 79 4.00 8.92 -2.11
C SER A 79 4.38 7.43 -1.99
N GLY A 80 3.94 6.77 -0.93
CA GLY A 80 4.18 5.34 -0.71
C GLY A 80 5.65 4.99 -0.44
N ALA A 81 6.15 3.95 -1.11
CA ALA A 81 7.50 3.41 -0.88
C ALA A 81 8.65 4.42 -1.15
N PRO A 82 8.61 5.25 -2.24
CA PRO A 82 9.58 6.31 -2.45
C PRO A 82 9.71 7.32 -1.30
N LEU A 83 8.60 7.71 -0.67
CA LEU A 83 8.62 8.63 0.46
C LEU A 83 9.35 8.04 1.67
N THR A 84 9.04 6.78 2.01
CA THR A 84 9.72 6.06 3.09
C THR A 84 11.21 5.90 2.78
N MET A 85 11.55 5.57 1.53
CA MET A 85 12.93 5.45 1.07
C MET A 85 13.71 6.75 1.26
N LEU A 86 13.11 7.88 0.87
CA LEU A 86 13.70 9.21 1.05
C LEU A 86 13.86 9.57 2.53
N GLY A 87 12.87 9.24 3.37
CA GLY A 87 12.95 9.42 4.82
C GLY A 87 14.11 8.64 5.45
N PHE A 88 14.27 7.36 5.10
CA PHE A 88 15.37 6.52 5.58
C PHE A 88 16.73 6.96 5.04
N GLN A 89 16.78 7.47 3.80
CA GLN A 89 18.00 8.02 3.23
C GLN A 89 18.46 9.29 3.95
N ARG A 90 17.53 10.10 4.46
CA ARG A 90 17.86 11.28 5.28
C ARG A 90 18.20 10.94 6.73
N GLY A 91 17.53 9.93 7.30
CA GLY A 91 17.70 9.54 8.70
C GLY A 91 18.92 8.67 8.99
N LEU A 92 19.44 7.94 8.00
CA LEU A 92 20.59 7.04 8.15
C LEU A 92 21.82 7.58 7.41
N PRO A 93 23.03 7.38 7.95
CA PRO A 93 24.25 7.82 7.27
C PRO A 93 24.50 7.02 5.98
N GLY A 94 24.80 7.75 4.90
CA GLY A 94 25.15 7.18 3.61
C GLY A 94 23.95 6.68 2.79
N THR A 95 24.20 5.73 1.87
CA THR A 95 23.17 5.19 0.96
C THR A 95 22.48 3.92 1.50
N ALA A 96 22.83 3.48 2.71
CA ALA A 96 22.33 2.24 3.30
C ALA A 96 20.81 2.27 3.53
N GLY A 97 20.26 3.41 3.97
CA GLY A 97 18.83 3.56 4.23
C GLY A 97 17.96 3.25 3.00
N ARG A 98 18.43 3.63 1.80
CA ARG A 98 17.76 3.32 0.53
C ARG A 98 17.66 1.82 0.30
N TYR A 99 18.77 1.09 0.42
CA TYR A 99 18.81 -0.35 0.15
C TYR A 99 18.02 -1.17 1.18
N ILE A 100 18.01 -0.73 2.45
CA ILE A 100 17.21 -1.37 3.50
C ILE A 100 15.72 -1.31 3.16
N VAL A 101 15.22 -0.14 2.74
CA VAL A 101 13.80 0.00 2.38
C VAL A 101 13.46 -0.84 1.15
N ILE A 102 14.30 -0.83 0.10
CA ILE A 102 14.08 -1.65 -1.10
C ILE A 102 13.99 -3.13 -0.74
N LEU A 103 14.94 -3.64 0.05
CA LEU A 103 14.94 -5.05 0.47
C LEU A 103 13.72 -5.38 1.33
N SER A 104 13.34 -4.49 2.24
CA SER A 104 12.18 -4.68 3.12
C SER A 104 10.88 -4.75 2.33
N VAL A 105 10.68 -3.82 1.38
CA VAL A 105 9.50 -3.80 0.51
C VAL A 105 9.45 -5.06 -0.36
N LEU A 106 10.58 -5.50 -0.90
CA LEU A 106 10.64 -6.74 -1.68
C LEU A 106 10.24 -7.97 -0.85
N LEU A 107 10.84 -8.12 0.34
CA LEU A 107 10.53 -9.25 1.23
C LEU A 107 9.08 -9.23 1.69
N PHE A 108 8.54 -8.04 1.99
CA PHE A 108 7.15 -7.85 2.38
C PHE A 108 6.18 -8.16 1.23
N ALA A 109 6.49 -7.75 0.00
CA ALA A 109 5.68 -8.06 -1.17
C ALA A 109 5.64 -9.57 -1.43
N VAL A 110 6.78 -10.26 -1.34
CA VAL A 110 6.87 -11.72 -1.52
C VAL A 110 6.10 -12.46 -0.44
N SER A 111 6.27 -12.10 0.83
CA SER A 111 5.56 -12.77 1.93
C SER A 111 4.05 -12.59 1.83
N THR A 112 3.60 -11.40 1.45
CA THR A 112 2.20 -11.08 1.20
C THR A 112 1.66 -11.91 0.03
N ALA A 113 2.37 -11.95 -1.11
CA ALA A 113 1.97 -12.75 -2.26
C ALA A 113 1.82 -14.24 -1.94
N ILE A 114 2.72 -14.81 -1.14
CA ILE A 114 2.63 -16.21 -0.69
C ILE A 114 1.39 -16.43 0.18
N ALA A 115 1.14 -15.55 1.15
CA ALA A 115 -0.01 -15.65 2.04
C ALA A 115 -1.32 -15.60 1.24
N TRP A 116 -1.48 -14.61 0.35
CA TRP A 116 -2.68 -14.47 -0.48
C TRP A 116 -2.84 -15.60 -1.50
N SER A 117 -1.74 -16.11 -2.06
CA SER A 117 -1.79 -17.30 -2.90
C SER A 117 -2.33 -18.50 -2.12
N TYR A 118 -1.90 -18.69 -0.87
CA TYR A 118 -2.35 -19.81 -0.04
C TYR A 118 -3.83 -19.69 0.35
N TYR A 119 -4.28 -18.49 0.75
CA TYR A 119 -5.70 -18.27 1.07
C TYR A 119 -6.59 -18.53 -0.14
N GLY A 120 -6.22 -18.02 -1.31
CA GLY A 120 -7.01 -18.25 -2.51
C GLY A 120 -6.96 -19.70 -3.02
N ASP A 121 -5.85 -20.42 -2.84
CA ASP A 121 -5.76 -21.87 -3.08
C ASP A 121 -6.81 -22.61 -2.24
N ARG A 122 -6.92 -22.28 -0.94
CA ARG A 122 -7.93 -22.87 -0.05
C ARG A 122 -9.36 -22.52 -0.46
N CYS A 123 -9.62 -21.28 -0.86
CA CYS A 123 -10.93 -20.87 -1.37
C CYS A 123 -11.30 -21.59 -2.67
N ALA A 124 -10.36 -21.68 -3.63
CA ALA A 124 -10.57 -22.38 -4.90
C ALA A 124 -10.83 -23.87 -4.70
N ASN A 125 -10.07 -24.51 -3.79
CA ASN A 125 -10.30 -25.90 -3.42
C ASN A 125 -11.66 -26.12 -2.75
N TYR A 126 -12.13 -25.17 -1.92
CA TYR A 126 -13.44 -25.26 -1.28
C TYR A 126 -14.60 -25.11 -2.27
N LEU A 127 -14.51 -24.17 -3.22
CA LEU A 127 -15.57 -23.93 -4.22
C LEU A 127 -15.58 -24.96 -5.35
N PHE A 128 -14.42 -25.31 -5.90
CA PHE A 128 -14.29 -26.02 -7.17
C PHE A 128 -13.50 -27.33 -7.05
N GLY A 129 -13.05 -27.68 -5.84
CA GLY A 129 -12.27 -28.89 -5.57
C GLY A 129 -10.80 -28.80 -5.95
N ALA A 130 -10.05 -29.87 -5.69
CA ALA A 130 -8.59 -29.90 -5.77
C ALA A 130 -8.02 -29.64 -7.18
N ARG A 131 -8.81 -29.89 -8.23
CA ARG A 131 -8.38 -29.67 -9.63
C ARG A 131 -8.31 -28.19 -10.02
N ALA A 132 -8.98 -27.31 -9.29
CA ALA A 132 -8.98 -25.87 -9.55
C ALA A 132 -7.76 -25.14 -9.00
N ILE A 133 -6.97 -25.79 -8.12
CA ILE A 133 -5.81 -25.20 -7.46
C ILE A 133 -4.74 -24.74 -8.46
N LEU A 134 -4.40 -25.59 -9.42
CA LEU A 134 -3.35 -25.29 -10.40
C LEU A 134 -3.77 -24.16 -11.36
N PRO A 135 -4.98 -24.19 -11.97
CA PRO A 135 -5.49 -23.05 -12.74
C PRO A 135 -5.50 -21.74 -11.95
N TYR A 136 -5.91 -21.77 -10.67
CA TYR A 136 -5.90 -20.60 -9.80
C TYR A 136 -4.49 -20.03 -9.61
N LYS A 137 -3.48 -20.87 -9.35
CA LYS A 137 -2.08 -20.40 -9.18
C LYS A 137 -1.53 -19.76 -10.44
N ILE A 138 -1.85 -20.31 -11.62
CA ILE A 138 -1.46 -19.71 -12.91
C ILE A 138 -2.11 -18.34 -13.08
N ALA A 139 -3.42 -18.23 -12.82
CA ALA A 139 -4.13 -16.96 -12.87
C ALA A 139 -3.59 -15.94 -11.86
N PHE A 140 -3.26 -16.37 -10.64
CA PHE A 140 -2.69 -15.52 -9.59
C PHE A 140 -1.35 -14.91 -10.00
N VAL A 141 -0.46 -15.70 -10.60
CA VAL A 141 0.83 -15.19 -11.12
C VAL A 141 0.61 -14.23 -12.30
N ALA A 142 -0.33 -14.53 -13.20
CA ALA A 142 -0.68 -13.61 -14.29
C ALA A 142 -1.24 -12.28 -13.77
N MET A 143 -2.05 -12.31 -12.71
CA MET A 143 -2.58 -11.10 -12.06
C MET A 143 -1.49 -10.24 -11.42
N HIS A 144 -0.37 -10.81 -10.96
CA HIS A 144 0.77 -10.01 -10.47
C HIS A 144 1.40 -9.18 -11.59
N PHE A 145 1.50 -9.76 -12.79
CA PHE A 145 1.99 -9.03 -13.96
C PHE A 145 1.04 -7.90 -14.35
N ILE A 146 -0.27 -8.16 -14.34
CA ILE A 146 -1.29 -7.13 -14.60
C ILE A 146 -1.22 -6.04 -13.53
N GLY A 147 -1.06 -6.40 -12.25
CA GLY A 147 -0.89 -5.44 -11.15
C GLY A 147 0.32 -4.52 -11.31
N ALA A 148 1.38 -4.96 -11.98
CA ALA A 148 2.56 -4.13 -12.24
C ALA A 148 2.35 -3.06 -13.32
N ILE A 149 1.33 -3.20 -14.17
CA ILE A 149 1.02 -2.26 -15.27
C ILE A 149 -0.25 -1.43 -15.04
N VAL A 150 -1.09 -1.81 -14.08
CA VAL A 150 -2.33 -1.09 -13.74
C VAL A 150 -2.02 0.11 -12.83
N PRO A 151 -2.67 1.28 -13.02
CA PRO A 151 -2.49 2.43 -12.14
C PRO A 151 -2.84 2.13 -10.68
N LEU A 152 -2.02 2.63 -9.75
CA LEU A 152 -2.15 2.37 -8.32
C LEU A 152 -3.54 2.75 -7.76
N ALA A 153 -4.11 3.89 -8.18
CA ALA A 153 -5.43 4.35 -7.75
C ALA A 153 -6.55 3.35 -8.11
N VAL A 154 -6.44 2.69 -9.27
CA VAL A 154 -7.41 1.67 -9.70
C VAL A 154 -7.28 0.42 -8.83
N VAL A 155 -6.05 0.03 -8.48
CA VAL A 155 -5.80 -1.12 -7.59
C VAL A 155 -6.39 -0.88 -6.20
N TRP A 156 -6.21 0.32 -5.64
CA TRP A 156 -6.81 0.69 -4.35
C TRP A 156 -8.33 0.69 -4.41
N GLY A 157 -8.93 1.34 -5.41
CA GLY A 157 -10.37 1.40 -5.55
C GLY A 157 -11.01 0.02 -5.73
N LEU A 158 -10.38 -0.86 -6.51
CA LEU A 158 -10.84 -2.23 -6.69
C LEU A 158 -10.66 -3.06 -5.40
N GLY A 159 -9.55 -2.85 -4.69
CA GLY A 159 -9.26 -3.46 -3.40
C GLY A 159 -10.33 -3.14 -2.36
N ASP A 160 -10.74 -1.89 -2.24
CA ASP A 160 -11.75 -1.46 -1.28
C ASP A 160 -13.11 -2.11 -1.54
N VAL A 161 -13.51 -2.22 -2.81
CA VAL A 161 -14.77 -2.89 -3.20
C VAL A 161 -14.73 -4.38 -2.85
N PHE A 162 -13.67 -5.10 -3.23
CA PHE A 162 -13.55 -6.51 -2.91
C PHE A 162 -13.42 -6.77 -1.41
N LEU A 163 -12.72 -5.89 -0.70
CA LEU A 163 -12.61 -5.95 0.75
C LEU A 163 -13.97 -5.79 1.41
N ALA A 164 -14.79 -4.84 0.96
CA ALA A 164 -16.16 -4.67 1.45
C ALA A 164 -17.01 -5.93 1.23
N ILE A 165 -16.93 -6.54 0.04
CA ILE A 165 -17.66 -7.78 -0.29
C ILE A 165 -17.29 -8.93 0.66
N VAL A 166 -16.04 -9.04 1.09
CA VAL A 166 -15.59 -10.10 2.01
C VAL A 166 -15.90 -9.77 3.47
N ILE A 167 -15.67 -8.52 3.88
CA ILE A 167 -15.82 -8.08 5.27
C ILE A 167 -17.28 -8.10 5.70
N ILE A 168 -18.20 -7.57 4.89
CA ILE A 168 -19.62 -7.44 5.26
C ILE A 168 -20.24 -8.78 5.69
N PRO A 169 -20.22 -9.85 4.89
CA PRO A 169 -20.81 -11.13 5.29
C PRO A 169 -20.09 -11.77 6.46
N ASN A 170 -18.76 -11.62 6.56
CA ASN A 170 -17.99 -12.15 7.68
C ASN A 170 -18.38 -11.47 9.00
N LEU A 171 -18.49 -10.15 9.01
CA LEU A 171 -18.91 -9.39 10.19
C LEU A 171 -20.34 -9.74 10.60
N ILE A 172 -21.27 -9.88 9.65
CA ILE A 172 -22.64 -10.32 9.95
C ILE A 172 -22.63 -11.70 10.60
N ALA A 173 -21.88 -12.65 10.03
CA ALA A 173 -21.76 -13.99 10.58
C ALA A 173 -21.16 -13.98 12.00
N LEU A 174 -20.10 -13.19 12.23
CA LEU A 174 -19.49 -13.05 13.55
C LEU A 174 -20.46 -12.48 14.59
N LEU A 175 -21.27 -11.48 14.22
CA LEU A 175 -22.27 -10.90 15.10
C LEU A 175 -23.34 -11.93 15.48
N LEU A 176 -23.85 -12.69 14.49
CA LEU A 176 -24.85 -13.74 14.72
C LEU A 176 -24.29 -14.90 15.55
N LEU A 177 -23.03 -15.30 15.33
CA LEU A 177 -22.38 -16.39 16.05
C LEU A 177 -21.77 -15.98 17.39
N SER A 178 -21.74 -14.69 17.73
CA SER A 178 -21.07 -14.17 18.93
C SER A 178 -21.55 -14.85 20.22
N GLY A 179 -22.85 -15.14 20.35
CA GLY A 179 -23.42 -15.88 21.48
C GLY A 179 -22.91 -17.32 21.58
N GLN A 180 -22.87 -18.03 20.45
CA GLN A 180 -22.34 -19.41 20.37
C GLN A 180 -20.84 -19.46 20.67
N VAL A 181 -20.08 -18.47 20.18
CA VAL A 181 -18.63 -18.36 20.49
C VAL A 181 -18.42 -18.15 21.98
N LYS A 182 -19.25 -17.34 22.65
CA LYS A 182 -19.19 -17.15 24.10
C LYS A 182 -19.41 -18.46 24.85
N GLU A 183 -20.48 -19.19 24.52
CA GLU A 183 -20.80 -20.49 25.16
C GLU A 183 -19.66 -21.52 24.97
N MET A 184 -19.15 -21.65 23.74
CA MET A 184 -18.02 -22.54 23.45
C MET A 184 -16.75 -22.13 24.20
N THR A 185 -16.52 -20.83 24.37
CA THR A 185 -15.37 -20.29 25.10
C THR A 185 -15.48 -20.60 26.59
N GLU A 186 -16.63 -20.32 27.21
CA GLU A 186 -16.89 -20.65 28.62
C GLU A 186 -16.72 -22.15 28.87
N SER A 187 -17.34 -22.99 28.04
CA SER A 187 -17.21 -24.45 28.09
C SER A 187 -15.75 -24.92 27.92
N TYR A 188 -14.96 -24.28 27.05
CA TYR A 188 -13.54 -24.58 26.89
C TYR A 188 -12.73 -24.28 28.14
N PHE A 189 -13.01 -23.15 28.82
CA PHE A 189 -12.32 -22.80 30.06
C PHE A 189 -12.76 -23.66 31.25
N GLU A 190 -14.02 -24.08 31.30
CA GLU A 190 -14.52 -25.02 32.31
C GLU A 190 -13.83 -26.39 32.25
N ARG A 191 -13.60 -26.91 31.03
CA ARG A 191 -12.89 -28.18 30.84
C ARG A 191 -11.42 -28.16 31.29
N ARG A 192 -10.85 -26.97 31.55
CA ARG A 192 -9.44 -26.77 31.93
C ARG A 192 -8.45 -27.67 31.16
N PRO A 193 -8.53 -27.73 29.82
CA PRO A 193 -7.73 -28.67 29.03
C PRO A 193 -6.21 -28.49 29.21
N TRP A 194 -5.76 -27.32 29.68
CA TRP A 194 -4.35 -27.07 30.01
C TRP A 194 -3.88 -27.79 31.29
N ILE A 195 -4.77 -28.09 32.24
CA ILE A 195 -4.44 -28.91 33.41
C ILE A 195 -4.41 -30.37 33.01
N GLU A 196 -5.44 -30.84 32.31
CA GLU A 196 -5.59 -32.21 31.89
C GLU A 196 -4.42 -32.65 30.98
N ASN A 197 -4.06 -31.83 29.98
CA ASN A 197 -2.87 -32.09 29.14
C ASN A 197 -1.57 -32.12 29.95
N ARG A 198 -1.41 -31.26 30.97
CA ARG A 198 -0.21 -31.24 31.81
C ARG A 198 -0.07 -32.51 32.64
N GLU A 199 -1.18 -33.07 33.10
CA GLU A 199 -1.21 -34.35 33.82
C GLU A 199 -0.94 -35.53 32.91
N VAL A 200 -1.51 -35.56 31.70
CA VAL A 200 -1.23 -36.58 30.68
C VAL A 200 0.25 -36.57 30.30
N HIS A 201 0.84 -35.40 30.02
CA HIS A 201 2.26 -35.28 29.72
C HIS A 201 3.15 -35.75 30.88
N ARG A 202 2.74 -35.49 32.14
CA ARG A 202 3.44 -35.98 33.33
C ARG A 202 3.41 -37.50 33.43
N ARG A 203 2.25 -38.14 33.22
CA ARG A 203 2.12 -39.61 33.23
C ARG A 203 2.98 -40.26 32.15
N ILE A 204 2.95 -39.73 30.93
CA ILE A 204 3.79 -40.23 29.81
C ILE A 204 5.29 -40.12 30.14
N GLN A 205 5.72 -39.02 30.77
CA GLN A 205 7.11 -38.83 31.21
C GLN A 205 7.52 -39.84 32.28
N GLU A 206 6.63 -40.11 33.25
CA GLU A 206 6.86 -41.10 34.31
C GLU A 206 6.92 -42.52 33.78
N GLU A 207 6.04 -42.90 32.84
CA GLU A 207 6.08 -44.20 32.16
C GLU A 207 7.37 -44.37 31.35
N LYS A 208 7.81 -43.35 30.59
CA LYS A 208 9.10 -43.37 29.88
C LYS A 208 10.28 -43.52 30.84
N ARG A 209 10.25 -42.87 32.01
CA ARG A 209 11.29 -43.00 33.05
C ARG A 209 11.29 -44.38 33.70
N ARG A 210 10.13 -44.99 33.93
CA ARG A 210 9.99 -46.35 34.47
C ARG A 210 10.42 -47.41 33.45
N GLY A 211 10.09 -47.25 32.18
CA GLY A 211 10.50 -48.14 31.09
C GLY A 211 12.00 -48.09 30.78
N ARG A 212 12.69 -46.97 31.05
CA ARG A 212 14.17 -46.86 30.93
C ARG A 212 14.96 -47.46 32.10
N ARG A 213 14.31 -47.81 33.21
CA ARG A 213 14.95 -48.36 34.42
C ARG A 213 14.77 -49.88 34.55
N ARG A 214 14.05 -50.52 33.63
CA ARG A 214 13.98 -51.97 33.43
C ARG A 214 14.88 -52.34 32.25
#